data_AF-A0AAV7V1W7-F1
#
_entry.id   AF-A0AAV7V1W7-F1
#
_cell.length_a   1.000
_cell.length_b   1.000
_cell.length_c   1.000
_cell.angle_alpha   90.00
_cell.angle_beta   90.00
_cell.angle_gamma   90.00
#
_symmetry.space_group_name_H-M   'P 1'
#
loop_
_entity.id
_entity.type
_entity.pdbx_description
1 polymer ?
#
loop_
_entity_poly.entity_id
_entity_poly.type
_entity_poly.pdbx_seq_one_letter_code
_entity_poly.pdbx_strand_id
1 'polypeptide(L)'
;MEQLFGVLREDLATLRQELSTTVKELKGEVAELGQRVDTVERTCDTQEKELDHHRQEIIALQDSNRDLRYRLEDLENRSWQSNILIRGVPEQAIAGSLEDFVIRLFRQLAPALTDQDIILDSTHRTGRPS
;
A
#
# COMPACT_ATOMS: atom_id res chain seq x y z
N MET A 1 73.92 -42.88 11.52
CA MET A 1 73.95 -41.42 11.76
C MET A 1 73.67 -40.65 10.48
N GLU A 2 74.45 -40.79 9.40
CA GLU A 2 74.22 -40.05 8.14
C GLU A 2 72.85 -40.28 7.49
N GLN A 3 72.35 -41.52 7.45
CA GLN A 3 71.02 -41.82 6.92
C GLN A 3 69.88 -41.15 7.70
N LEU A 4 69.99 -41.08 9.03
CA LEU A 4 68.99 -40.42 9.89
C LEU A 4 68.94 -38.91 9.64
N PHE A 5 70.11 -38.27 9.48
CA PHE A 5 70.19 -36.85 9.12
C PHE A 5 69.65 -36.56 7.72
N GLY A 6 69.84 -37.47 6.78
CA GLY A 6 69.26 -37.38 5.43
C GLY A 6 67.73 -37.36 5.47
N VAL A 7 67.13 -38.33 6.15
CA VAL A 7 65.66 -38.44 6.32
C VAL A 7 65.09 -37.21 7.02
N LEU A 8 65.68 -36.79 8.14
CA LEU A 8 65.24 -35.58 8.87
C LEU A 8 65.27 -34.31 8.02
N ARG A 9 66.26 -34.19 7.11
CA ARG A 9 66.38 -33.05 6.20
C ARG A 9 65.29 -33.05 5.14
N GLU A 10 64.92 -34.23 4.65
CA GLU A 10 63.87 -34.43 3.65
C GLU A 10 62.48 -34.18 4.25
N ASP A 11 62.24 -34.66 5.47
CA ASP A 11 61.02 -34.38 6.23
C ASP A 11 60.86 -32.87 6.50
N LEU A 12 61.95 -32.18 6.90
CA LEU A 12 61.95 -30.73 7.09
C LEU A 12 61.65 -29.96 5.81
N ALA A 13 62.20 -30.40 4.68
CA ALA A 13 61.94 -29.79 3.38
C ALA A 13 60.47 -29.97 2.98
N THR A 14 59.91 -31.15 3.23
CA THR A 14 58.51 -31.49 2.93
C THR A 14 57.56 -30.67 3.79
N LEU A 15 57.77 -30.64 5.11
CA LEU A 15 56.99 -29.80 6.04
C LEU A 15 57.03 -28.32 5.66
N ARG A 16 58.20 -27.81 5.26
CA ARG A 16 58.34 -26.42 4.79
C ARG A 16 57.52 -26.17 3.51
N GLN A 17 57.51 -27.13 2.59
CA GLN A 17 56.75 -27.05 1.35
C GLN A 17 55.25 -27.06 1.64
N GLU A 18 54.78 -27.99 2.47
CA GLU A 18 53.38 -28.10 2.89
C GLU A 18 52.92 -26.83 3.59
N LEU A 19 53.67 -26.34 4.57
CA LEU A 19 53.36 -25.10 5.28
C LEU A 19 53.28 -23.90 4.33
N SER A 20 54.20 -23.80 3.37
CA SER A 20 54.19 -22.73 2.36
C SER A 20 52.93 -22.79 1.48
N THR A 21 52.49 -23.99 1.10
CA THR A 21 51.27 -24.21 0.32
C THR A 21 50.04 -23.83 1.13
N THR A 22 49.90 -24.34 2.36
CA THR A 22 48.76 -24.02 3.23
C THR A 22 48.67 -22.52 3.54
N VAL A 23 49.81 -21.84 3.75
CA VAL A 23 49.83 -20.39 3.96
C VAL A 23 49.36 -19.64 2.70
N LYS A 24 49.67 -20.13 1.49
CA LYS A 24 49.19 -19.52 0.24
C LYS A 24 47.69 -19.74 0.07
N GLU A 25 47.20 -20.94 0.35
CA GLU A 25 45.77 -21.28 0.28
C GLU A 25 44.96 -20.42 1.25
N LEU A 26 45.38 -20.36 2.53
CA LEU A 26 44.73 -19.51 3.53
C LEU A 26 44.73 -18.03 3.14
N LYS A 27 45.80 -17.52 2.54
CA LYS A 27 45.82 -16.14 2.03
C LYS A 27 44.81 -15.93 0.90
N GLY A 28 44.64 -16.93 0.03
CA GLY A 28 43.62 -16.92 -1.02
C GLY A 28 42.21 -16.90 -0.43
N GLU A 29 41.93 -17.80 0.50
CA GLU A 29 40.62 -17.90 1.17
C GLU A 29 40.28 -16.61 1.95
N VAL A 30 41.24 -16.02 2.65
CA VAL A 30 41.04 -14.75 3.37
C VAL A 30 40.76 -13.61 2.39
N ALA A 31 41.44 -13.56 1.24
CA ALA A 31 41.17 -12.55 0.23
C ALA A 31 39.77 -12.71 -0.39
N GLU A 32 39.35 -13.94 -0.67
CA GLU A 32 38.02 -14.24 -1.18
C GLU A 32 36.93 -13.88 -0.15
N LEU A 33 37.13 -14.23 1.12
CA LEU A 33 36.23 -13.84 2.21
C LEU A 33 36.12 -12.32 2.31
N GLY A 34 37.23 -11.58 2.20
CA GLY A 34 37.22 -10.11 2.16
C GLY A 34 36.33 -9.57 1.03
N GLN A 35 36.48 -10.10 -0.19
CA GLN A 35 35.64 -9.69 -1.32
C GLN A 35 34.15 -10.00 -1.12
N ARG A 36 33.85 -11.15 -0.51
CA ARG A 36 32.47 -11.54 -0.21
C ARG A 36 31.85 -10.65 0.85
N VAL A 37 32.59 -10.31 1.91
CA VAL A 37 32.15 -9.39 2.96
C VAL A 37 31.87 -8.01 2.37
N ASP A 38 32.81 -7.45 1.61
CA ASP A 38 32.63 -6.18 0.89
C ASP A 38 31.36 -6.16 0.02
N THR A 39 31.07 -7.28 -0.66
CA THR A 39 29.90 -7.38 -1.53
C THR A 39 28.60 -7.41 -0.72
N VAL A 40 28.58 -8.15 0.38
CA VAL A 40 27.44 -8.22 1.29
C VAL A 40 27.18 -6.86 1.93
N GLU A 41 28.23 -6.17 2.39
CA GLU A 41 28.11 -4.83 2.97
C GLU A 41 27.49 -3.84 1.97
N ARG A 42 28.01 -3.76 0.73
CA ARG A 42 27.43 -2.89 -0.31
C ARG A 42 25.99 -3.24 -0.67
N THR A 43 25.66 -4.53 -0.67
CA THR A 43 24.29 -4.99 -0.92
C THR A 43 23.36 -4.58 0.21
N CYS A 44 23.81 -4.73 1.46
CA CYS A 44 23.06 -4.33 2.65
C CYS A 44 22.81 -2.82 2.65
N ASP A 45 23.83 -2.00 2.39
CA ASP A 45 23.70 -0.54 2.26
C ASP A 45 22.69 -0.12 1.18
N THR A 46 22.65 -0.87 0.07
CA THR A 46 21.72 -0.60 -1.02
C THR A 46 20.30 -0.95 -0.61
N GLN A 47 20.11 -2.12 0.00
CA GLN A 47 18.81 -2.58 0.49
C GLN A 47 18.24 -1.69 1.58
N GLU A 48 19.08 -1.17 2.49
CA GLU A 48 18.64 -0.21 3.50
C GLU A 48 18.08 1.08 2.88
N LYS A 49 18.77 1.62 1.86
CA LYS A 49 18.31 2.80 1.13
C LYS A 49 17.00 2.55 0.38
N GLU A 50 16.87 1.40 -0.27
CA GLU A 50 15.64 1.03 -0.97
C GLU A 50 14.47 0.85 0.01
N LEU A 51 14.70 0.22 1.16
CA LEU A 51 13.70 0.07 2.21
C LEU A 51 13.22 1.42 2.75
N ASP A 52 14.14 2.35 3.02
CA ASP A 52 13.77 3.68 3.48
C ASP A 52 13.04 4.49 2.41
N HIS A 53 13.41 4.34 1.15
CA HIS A 53 12.68 4.94 0.03
C HIS A 53 11.25 4.41 -0.06
N HIS A 54 11.07 3.09 -0.06
CA HIS A 54 9.74 2.48 -0.11
C HIS A 54 8.87 2.82 1.10
N ARG A 55 9.46 2.94 2.30
CA ARG A 55 8.73 3.42 3.48
C ARG A 55 8.18 4.82 3.28
N GLN A 56 8.96 5.73 2.71
CA GLN A 56 8.52 7.09 2.41
C GLN A 56 7.40 7.11 1.36
N GLU A 57 7.52 6.29 0.31
CA GLU A 57 6.47 6.16 -0.71
C GLU A 57 5.16 5.61 -0.12
N ILE A 58 5.23 4.60 0.76
CA ILE A 58 4.05 4.04 1.43
C ILE A 58 3.34 5.11 2.25
N ILE A 59 4.09 5.91 3.03
CA ILE A 59 3.51 7.00 3.84
C ILE A 59 2.83 8.03 2.93
N ALA A 60 3.50 8.47 1.85
CA ALA A 60 2.95 9.43 0.92
C ALA A 60 1.66 8.92 0.23
N LEU A 61 1.65 7.64 -0.16
CA LEU A 61 0.47 7.00 -0.75
C LEU A 61 -0.67 6.87 0.26
N GLN A 62 -0.39 6.55 1.52
CA GLN A 62 -1.40 6.48 2.58
C GLN A 62 -2.04 7.85 2.83
N ASP A 63 -1.23 8.92 2.88
CA ASP A 63 -1.72 10.28 3.06
C ASP A 63 -2.58 10.73 1.87
N SER A 64 -2.13 10.47 0.64
CA SER A 64 -2.90 10.75 -0.57
C SER A 64 -4.24 9.99 -0.59
N ASN A 65 -4.23 8.71 -0.22
CA ASN A 65 -5.44 7.91 -0.14
C ASN A 65 -6.42 8.45 0.91
N ARG A 66 -5.89 8.90 2.05
CA ARG A 66 -6.69 9.53 3.11
C ARG A 66 -7.34 10.83 2.63
N ASP A 67 -6.59 11.71 1.96
CA ASP A 67 -7.12 12.95 1.40
C ASP A 67 -8.22 12.68 0.37
N LEU A 68 -8.00 11.73 -0.55
CA LEU A 68 -8.99 11.33 -1.54
C LEU A 68 -10.27 10.81 -0.90
N ARG A 69 -10.17 10.02 0.19
CA ARG A 69 -11.34 9.52 0.92
C ARG A 69 -12.13 10.64 1.57
N TYR A 70 -11.47 11.63 2.18
CA TYR A 70 -12.16 12.79 2.74
C TYR A 70 -12.88 13.62 1.67
N ARG A 71 -12.23 13.84 0.52
CA ARG A 71 -12.86 14.55 -0.60
C ARG A 71 -14.06 13.79 -1.16
N LEU A 72 -13.97 12.47 -1.24
CA LEU A 72 -15.07 11.63 -1.71
C LEU A 72 -16.24 11.71 -0.74
N GLU A 73 -15.99 11.60 0.57
CA GLU A 73 -17.02 11.76 1.60
C GLU A 73 -17.68 13.15 1.55
N ASP A 74 -16.91 14.22 1.37
CA ASP A 74 -17.46 15.57 1.19
C ASP A 74 -18.35 15.67 -0.06
N LEU A 75 -17.91 15.12 -1.19
CA LEU A 75 -18.69 15.11 -2.42
C LEU A 75 -19.97 14.29 -2.29
N GLU A 76 -19.92 13.13 -1.64
CA GLU A 76 -21.11 12.31 -1.36
C GLU A 76 -22.08 13.05 -0.45
N ASN A 77 -21.59 13.66 0.63
CA ASN A 77 -22.40 14.46 1.53
C ASN A 77 -23.07 15.64 0.79
N ARG A 78 -22.33 16.37 -0.04
CA ARG A 78 -22.88 17.47 -0.84
C ARG A 78 -23.89 17.01 -1.88
N SER A 79 -23.67 15.84 -2.48
CA SER A 79 -24.62 15.21 -3.39
C SER A 79 -25.94 14.84 -2.70
N TRP A 80 -25.88 14.46 -1.41
CA TRP A 80 -27.05 14.04 -0.64
C TRP A 80 -27.73 15.15 0.15
N GLN A 81 -27.06 16.30 0.35
CA GLN A 81 -27.59 17.42 1.14
C GLN A 81 -28.94 17.94 0.65
N SER A 82 -29.22 17.86 -0.64
CA SER A 82 -30.50 18.28 -1.24
C SER A 82 -31.47 17.12 -1.47
N ASN A 83 -31.07 15.88 -1.14
CA ASN A 83 -31.89 14.69 -1.40
C ASN A 83 -32.69 14.30 -0.15
N ILE A 84 -34.01 14.18 -0.30
CA ILE A 84 -34.91 13.75 0.77
C ILE A 84 -35.35 12.30 0.49
N LEU A 85 -35.10 11.40 1.44
CA LEU A 85 -35.57 10.01 1.36
C LEU A 85 -36.88 9.84 2.15
N ILE A 86 -37.97 9.53 1.43
CA ILE A 86 -39.29 9.29 2.01
C ILE A 86 -39.55 7.78 2.08
N ARG A 87 -39.67 7.23 3.30
CA ARG A 87 -39.92 5.80 3.54
C ARG A 87 -41.37 5.52 3.90
N GLY A 88 -41.83 4.29 3.66
CA GLY A 88 -43.17 3.84 4.06
C GLY A 88 -44.31 4.25 3.11
N VAL A 89 -43.99 4.75 1.91
CA VAL A 89 -44.99 5.12 0.90
C VAL A 89 -45.49 3.85 0.18
N PRO A 90 -46.75 3.41 0.37
CA PRO A 90 -47.30 2.26 -0.32
C PRO A 90 -47.31 2.49 -1.83
N GLU A 91 -47.02 1.46 -2.63
CA GLU A 91 -46.96 1.60 -4.10
C GLU A 91 -48.30 2.07 -4.70
N GLN A 92 -49.40 1.66 -4.08
CA GLN A 92 -50.77 1.99 -4.49
C GLN A 92 -51.13 3.46 -4.19
N ALA A 93 -50.39 4.12 -3.30
CA ALA A 93 -50.68 5.48 -2.86
C ALA A 93 -50.25 6.53 -3.91
N ILE A 94 -49.41 6.13 -4.87
CA ILE A 94 -48.97 6.98 -5.97
C ILE A 94 -49.99 6.82 -7.10
N ALA A 95 -51.06 7.60 -7.02
CA ALA A 95 -51.95 7.81 -8.16
C ALA A 95 -51.31 8.86 -9.09
N GLY A 96 -50.79 8.41 -10.24
CA GLY A 96 -50.18 9.27 -11.25
C GLY A 96 -48.66 9.35 -11.16
N SER A 97 -48.09 10.55 -11.32
CA SER A 97 -46.64 10.77 -11.24
C SER A 97 -46.15 10.80 -9.79
N LEU A 98 -44.88 10.43 -9.58
CA LEU A 98 -44.24 10.51 -8.26
C LEU A 98 -44.07 11.96 -7.81
N GLU A 99 -43.80 12.88 -8.73
CA GLU A 99 -43.70 14.32 -8.47
C GLU A 99 -45.00 14.88 -7.89
N ASP A 100 -46.14 14.56 -8.51
CA ASP A 100 -47.44 15.02 -8.03
C ASP A 100 -47.73 14.50 -6.62
N PHE A 101 -47.35 13.25 -6.33
CA PHE A 101 -47.47 12.69 -4.99
C PHE A 101 -46.62 13.47 -3.98
N VAL A 102 -45.36 13.76 -4.30
CA VAL A 102 -44.43 14.51 -3.43
C VAL A 102 -44.95 15.93 -3.17
N ILE A 103 -45.40 16.65 -4.21
CA ILE A 103 -45.97 18.00 -4.07
C ILE A 103 -47.20 17.98 -3.14
N ARG A 104 -48.13 17.03 -3.35
CA ARG A 104 -49.31 16.88 -2.48
C ARG A 104 -48.92 16.59 -1.03
N LEU A 105 -47.93 15.72 -0.82
CA LEU A 105 -47.44 15.37 0.50
C LEU A 105 -46.85 16.59 1.21
N PHE A 106 -45.99 17.37 0.54
CA PHE A 106 -45.40 18.57 1.13
C PHE A 106 -46.43 19.66 1.42
N ARG A 107 -47.44 19.86 0.55
CA ARG A 107 -48.55 20.79 0.85
C ARG A 107 -49.32 20.40 2.10
N GLN A 108 -49.47 19.09 2.37
CA GLN A 108 -50.14 18.61 3.56
C GLN A 108 -49.27 18.76 4.83
N LEU A 109 -47.97 18.48 4.72
CA LEU A 109 -47.05 18.52 5.85
C LEU A 109 -46.58 19.95 6.21
N ALA A 110 -46.47 20.82 5.22
CA ALA A 110 -45.97 22.18 5.35
C ALA A 110 -46.83 23.16 4.52
N PRO A 111 -48.08 23.43 4.95
CA PRO A 111 -49.02 24.28 4.21
C PRO A 111 -48.59 25.76 4.11
N ALA A 112 -47.57 26.16 4.87
CA ALA A 112 -46.98 27.50 4.78
C ALA A 112 -46.05 27.67 3.57
N LEU A 113 -45.62 26.58 2.93
CA LEU A 113 -44.82 26.63 1.72
C LEU A 113 -45.71 26.91 0.50
N THR A 114 -45.28 27.80 -0.36
CA THR A 114 -45.93 28.09 -1.63
C THR A 114 -45.36 27.22 -2.76
N ASP A 115 -46.05 27.17 -3.89
CA ASP A 115 -45.58 26.42 -5.07
C ASP A 115 -44.27 26.96 -5.65
N GLN A 116 -43.88 28.20 -5.30
CA GLN A 116 -42.58 28.77 -5.68
C GLN A 116 -41.44 28.31 -4.75
N ASP A 117 -41.78 27.82 -3.56
CA ASP A 117 -40.82 27.36 -2.55
C ASP A 117 -40.43 25.88 -2.74
N ILE A 118 -41.27 25.10 -3.44
CA ILE A 118 -41.06 23.67 -3.69
C ILE A 118 -40.51 23.48 -5.11
N ILE A 119 -39.18 23.41 -5.22
CA ILE A 119 -38.49 23.13 -6.48
C ILE A 119 -37.98 21.68 -6.44
N LEU A 120 -38.45 20.85 -7.37
CA LEU A 120 -38.03 19.47 -7.52
C LEU A 120 -37.14 19.34 -8.76
N ASP A 121 -35.95 18.78 -8.59
CA ASP A 121 -35.02 18.53 -9.70
C ASP A 121 -35.21 17.12 -10.30
N SER A 122 -35.35 16.11 -9.44
CA SER A 122 -35.75 14.77 -9.85
C SER A 122 -36.49 14.02 -8.74
N THR A 123 -37.37 13.10 -9.12
CA THR A 123 -37.99 12.16 -8.18
C THR A 123 -37.92 10.74 -8.74
N HIS A 124 -37.53 9.78 -7.89
CA HIS A 124 -37.44 8.38 -8.30
C HIS A 124 -37.63 7.45 -7.11
N ARG A 125 -37.95 6.18 -7.39
CA ARG A 125 -37.92 5.11 -6.39
C ARG A 125 -36.50 4.58 -6.26
N THR A 126 -36.01 4.44 -5.04
CA THR A 126 -34.72 3.78 -4.77
C THR A 126 -34.73 2.35 -5.33
N GLY A 127 -33.75 2.01 -6.16
CA GLY A 127 -33.60 0.67 -6.75
C GLY A 127 -34.21 0.48 -8.15
N ARG A 128 -34.81 1.53 -8.74
CA ARG A 128 -35.04 1.60 -10.19
C ARG A 128 -34.18 2.71 -10.77
N PRO A 129 -33.38 2.46 -11.83
CA PRO A 129 -32.71 3.54 -12.53
C PRO A 129 -33.78 4.45 -13.16
N SER A 130 -33.54 5.76 -13.08
CA SER A 130 -34.25 6.81 -13.82
C SER A 130 -33.97 6.73 -15.30
#